data_AF-A0A7X6MKQ5-F1
#
_entry.id   AF-A0A7X6MKQ5-F1
#
_cell.length_a   1.000
_cell.length_b   1.000
_cell.length_c   1.000
_cell.angle_alpha   90.00
_cell.angle_beta   90.00
_cell.angle_gamma   90.00
#
_symmetry.space_group_name_H-M   'P 1'
#
loop_
_entity.id
_entity.type
_entity.pdbx_description
1 polymer ?
#
loop_
_entity_poly.entity_id
_entity_poly.type
_entity_poly.pdbx_seq_one_letter_code
_entity_poly.pdbx_strand_id
1 'polypeptide(L)'
;MTPDIWISTTTSEVTFENNTPGRQWQRVGTIDTAQEADLAKHIQVLLNLRGSAPPISGFYVSADPDNVWVRAAQRDPAGQPPFWIAVDPWGRDRPTIVNAAQTYFVSNEMATATRSLARRAPQPHPGRAVKPVMIGVKIKHHEDGLFTPHVNR
;
A
#
# COMPACT_ATOMS: atom_id res chain seq x y z
N MET A 1 -9.02 -8.12 -7.52
CA MET A 1 -7.68 -7.51 -7.61
C MET A 1 -7.07 -7.58 -6.23
N THR A 2 -5.81 -8.01 -6.14
CA THR A 2 -5.06 -8.08 -4.87
C THR A 2 -3.84 -7.17 -4.98
N PRO A 3 -3.99 -5.86 -4.71
CA PRO A 3 -2.89 -4.92 -4.84
C PRO A 3 -1.74 -5.29 -3.90
N ASP A 4 -0.52 -5.26 -4.41
CA ASP A 4 0.69 -5.45 -3.60
C ASP A 4 1.12 -4.09 -3.02
N ILE A 5 1.55 -4.12 -1.75
CA ILE A 5 2.06 -2.96 -1.04
C ILE A 5 3.57 -3.09 -0.87
N TRP A 6 4.25 -2.02 -1.26
CA TRP A 6 5.67 -1.82 -1.12
C TRP A 6 5.93 -0.59 -0.27
N ILE A 7 7.01 -0.60 0.51
CA ILE A 7 7.45 0.56 1.28
C ILE A 7 8.92 0.86 1.05
N SER A 8 9.29 2.13 1.24
CA SER A 8 10.67 2.59 1.34
C SER A 8 10.83 3.51 2.56
N THR A 9 11.82 3.25 3.41
CA THR A 9 12.12 4.09 4.58
C THR A 9 13.17 5.18 4.28
N THR A 10 13.50 5.41 3.01
CA THR A 10 14.42 6.48 2.60
C THR A 10 13.82 7.85 2.89
N THR A 11 14.63 8.77 3.41
CA THR A 11 14.20 10.13 3.74
C THR A 11 14.17 11.08 2.53
N SER A 12 14.89 10.74 1.46
CA SER A 12 14.82 11.47 0.18
C SER A 12 13.54 11.14 -0.57
N GLU A 13 13.08 12.08 -1.40
CA GLU A 13 12.05 11.84 -2.40
C GLU A 13 12.43 10.62 -3.26
N VAL A 14 11.47 9.72 -3.49
CA VAL A 14 11.81 8.39 -3.99
C VAL A 14 11.96 8.39 -5.50
N THR A 15 13.14 7.95 -5.95
CA THR A 15 13.37 7.58 -7.34
C THR A 15 13.02 6.10 -7.53
N PHE A 16 12.42 5.75 -8.66
CA PHE A 16 12.25 4.35 -9.09
C PHE A 16 13.47 3.95 -9.92
N GLU A 17 14.03 2.76 -9.66
CA GLU A 17 15.11 2.21 -10.48
C GLU A 17 14.47 1.40 -11.62
N ASN A 18 14.74 1.78 -12.87
CA ASN A 18 14.23 1.08 -14.06
C ASN A 18 12.72 0.81 -14.02
N ASN A 19 11.93 1.74 -13.48
CA ASN A 19 10.46 1.64 -13.40
C ASN A 19 9.97 0.41 -12.59
N THR A 20 10.84 -0.06 -11.68
CA THR A 20 10.54 -1.02 -10.62
C THR A 20 10.79 -0.37 -9.26
N PRO A 21 10.14 -0.86 -8.19
CA PRO A 21 10.56 -0.56 -6.85
C PRO A 21 12.00 -1.08 -6.73
N GLY A 22 12.98 -0.17 -6.82
CA GLY A 22 14.41 -0.47 -6.74
C GLY A 22 14.82 -1.06 -5.39
N ARG A 23 16.12 -1.18 -5.13
CA ARG A 23 16.62 -1.85 -3.90
C ARG A 23 16.12 -1.22 -2.59
N GLN A 24 15.73 0.05 -2.59
CA GLN A 24 15.15 0.74 -1.43
C GLN A 24 13.73 0.30 -1.07
N TRP A 25 13.04 -0.39 -1.99
CA TRP A 25 11.68 -0.83 -1.79
C TRP A 25 11.61 -2.28 -1.34
N GLN A 26 10.73 -2.55 -0.38
CA GLN A 26 10.42 -3.91 0.06
C GLN A 26 8.91 -4.16 -0.03
N ARG A 27 8.54 -5.31 -0.59
CA ARG A 27 7.15 -5.78 -0.58
C ARG A 27 6.80 -6.23 0.83
N VAL A 28 5.77 -5.61 1.42
CA VAL A 28 5.37 -5.88 2.82
C VAL A 28 4.05 -6.63 2.92
N GLY A 29 3.25 -6.68 1.86
CA GLY A 29 1.96 -7.35 1.93
C GLY A 29 1.03 -7.00 0.78
N THR A 30 -0.26 -7.16 1.05
CA THR A 30 -1.34 -6.91 0.08
C THR A 30 -2.44 -6.07 0.70
N ILE A 31 -3.31 -5.52 -0.16
CA ILE A 31 -4.59 -4.94 0.25
C ILE A 31 -5.71 -5.94 0.00
N ASP A 32 -6.54 -6.15 1.02
CA ASP A 32 -7.85 -6.75 0.83
C ASP A 32 -8.83 -5.65 0.41
N THR A 33 -9.12 -5.58 -0.89
CA THR A 33 -9.96 -4.50 -1.44
C THR A 33 -11.41 -4.57 -1.00
N ALA A 34 -11.88 -5.70 -0.48
CA ALA A 34 -13.23 -5.80 0.10
C ALA A 34 -13.28 -5.16 1.48
N GLN A 35 -12.21 -5.31 2.28
CA GLN A 35 -12.10 -4.73 3.62
C GLN A 35 -11.62 -3.25 3.59
N GLU A 36 -10.89 -2.88 2.55
CA GLU A 36 -10.29 -1.56 2.33
C GLU A 36 -10.95 -0.82 1.15
N ALA A 37 -12.28 -0.82 1.14
CA ALA A 37 -13.09 -0.35 0.01
C ALA A 37 -12.79 1.10 -0.40
N ASP A 38 -12.50 1.99 0.54
CA ASP A 38 -12.22 3.39 0.20
C ASP A 38 -10.84 3.56 -0.44
N LEU A 39 -9.81 2.85 0.02
CA LEU A 39 -8.53 2.80 -0.67
C LEU A 39 -8.70 2.18 -2.08
N ALA A 40 -9.51 1.13 -2.21
CA ALA A 40 -9.78 0.52 -3.50
C ALA A 40 -10.43 1.50 -4.49
N LYS A 41 -11.28 2.42 -4.02
CA LYS A 41 -11.84 3.50 -4.85
C LYS A 41 -10.75 4.48 -5.32
N HIS A 42 -9.77 4.83 -4.47
CA HIS A 42 -8.62 5.65 -4.88
C HIS A 42 -7.79 4.97 -5.98
N ILE A 43 -7.52 3.68 -5.82
CA ILE A 43 -6.83 2.88 -6.84
C ILE A 43 -7.62 2.89 -8.17
N GLN A 44 -8.95 2.74 -8.12
CA GLN A 44 -9.80 2.80 -9.30
C GLN A 44 -9.79 4.17 -10.00
N VAL A 45 -9.70 5.27 -9.24
CA VAL A 45 -9.56 6.63 -9.81
C VAL A 45 -8.26 6.73 -10.60
N LEU A 46 -7.15 6.27 -10.02
CA LEU A 46 -5.83 6.31 -10.69
C LEU A 46 -5.75 5.40 -11.93
N LEU A 47 -6.59 4.37 -11.97
CA LEU A 47 -6.76 3.50 -13.15
C LEU A 47 -7.76 4.05 -14.18
N ASN A 48 -8.33 5.25 -13.96
CA ASN A 48 -9.40 5.84 -14.78
C ASN A 48 -10.67 4.97 -14.88
N LEU A 49 -10.91 4.10 -13.89
CA LEU A 49 -12.11 3.26 -13.80
C LEU A 49 -13.25 3.93 -13.03
N ARG A 50 -12.97 5.08 -12.38
CA ARG A 50 -13.87 5.82 -11.50
C ARG A 50 -13.50 7.31 -11.52
N GLY A 51 -14.48 8.20 -11.38
CA GLY A 51 -14.25 9.65 -11.42
C GLY A 51 -13.81 10.30 -10.09
N SER A 52 -14.15 9.72 -8.94
CA SER A 52 -13.78 10.26 -7.63
C SER A 52 -13.77 9.22 -6.51
N ALA A 53 -13.05 9.51 -5.42
CA ALA A 53 -12.95 8.68 -4.23
C ALA A 53 -13.16 9.52 -2.95
N PRO A 54 -13.74 8.95 -1.88
CA PRO A 54 -13.93 9.66 -0.62
C PRO A 54 -12.59 9.92 0.08
N PRO A 55 -12.47 10.95 0.93
CA PRO A 55 -11.26 11.18 1.70
C PRO A 55 -10.98 10.01 2.65
N ILE A 56 -9.72 9.61 2.77
CA ILE A 56 -9.25 8.60 3.73
C ILE A 56 -8.04 9.12 4.50
N SER A 57 -7.92 8.77 5.78
CA SER A 57 -6.78 9.13 6.65
C SER A 57 -5.84 7.96 6.89
N GLY A 58 -6.19 6.77 6.40
CA GLY A 58 -5.40 5.56 6.55
C GLY A 58 -6.13 4.30 6.13
N PHE A 59 -5.40 3.21 6.08
CA PHE A 59 -5.87 1.88 5.67
C PHE A 59 -5.11 0.78 6.40
N TYR A 60 -5.61 -0.46 6.34
CA TYR A 60 -4.90 -1.61 6.87
C TYR A 60 -4.23 -2.41 5.75
N VAL A 61 -2.97 -2.78 5.96
CA VAL A 61 -2.24 -3.71 5.09
C VAL A 61 -2.37 -5.11 5.65
N SER A 62 -2.73 -6.08 4.80
CA SER A 62 -2.55 -7.50 5.09
C SER A 62 -1.08 -7.84 4.89
N ALA A 63 -0.30 -7.68 5.96
CA ALA A 63 1.15 -7.73 5.91
C ALA A 63 1.71 -9.15 6.10
N ASP A 64 2.84 -9.40 5.45
CA ASP A 64 3.60 -10.64 5.56
C ASP A 64 4.29 -10.71 6.94
N PRO A 65 3.94 -11.67 7.81
CA PRO A 65 4.53 -11.78 9.14
C PRO A 65 6.04 -12.05 9.13
N ASP A 66 6.60 -12.50 8.00
CA ASP A 66 8.03 -12.80 7.89
C ASP A 66 8.86 -11.61 7.41
N ASN A 67 8.21 -10.52 6.98
CA ASN A 67 8.90 -9.30 6.61
C ASN A 67 9.46 -8.58 7.86
N VAL A 68 10.74 -8.18 7.80
CA VAL A 68 11.47 -7.56 8.91
C VAL A 68 10.83 -6.26 9.38
N TRP A 69 10.43 -5.39 8.44
CA TRP A 69 9.74 -4.15 8.78
C TRP A 69 8.38 -4.43 9.40
N VAL A 70 7.63 -5.43 8.90
CA VAL A 70 6.32 -5.79 9.46
C VAL A 70 6.43 -6.23 10.91
N ARG A 71 7.43 -7.05 11.25
CA ARG A 71 7.69 -7.46 12.64
C ARG A 71 8.03 -6.28 13.55
N ALA A 72 8.83 -5.33 13.05
CA ALA A 72 9.17 -4.11 13.78
C ALA A 72 7.93 -3.22 14.00
N ALA A 73 7.17 -2.95 12.94
CA ALA A 73 5.94 -2.16 12.97
C ALA A 73 4.83 -2.80 13.83
N GLN A 74 4.75 -4.12 13.89
CA GLN A 74 3.81 -4.82 14.76
C GLN A 74 4.16 -4.63 16.23
N ARG A 75 5.45 -4.66 16.59
CA ARG A 75 5.91 -4.52 17.97
C ARG A 75 5.81 -3.08 18.46
N ASP A 76 6.31 -2.14 17.66
CA ASP A 76 6.32 -0.72 17.98
C ASP A 76 6.01 0.11 16.72
N PRO A 77 4.71 0.31 16.40
CA PRO A 77 4.32 1.08 15.23
C PRO A 77 4.65 2.57 15.35
N ALA A 78 4.61 3.14 16.57
CA ALA A 78 4.83 4.56 16.79
C ALA A 78 6.32 4.93 16.73
N GLY A 79 7.21 4.00 17.07
CA GLY A 79 8.66 4.15 16.92
C GLY A 79 9.19 3.87 15.52
N GLN A 80 8.35 3.46 14.55
CA GLN A 80 8.81 3.30 13.18
C GLN A 80 9.00 4.66 12.50
N PRO A 81 10.10 4.86 11.74
CA PRO A 81 10.27 6.05 10.92
C PRO A 81 9.15 6.15 9.87
N PRO A 82 8.80 7.37 9.43
CA PRO A 82 7.93 7.55 8.27
C PRO A 82 8.48 6.81 7.04
N PHE A 83 7.59 6.44 6.13
CA PHE A 83 7.96 5.68 4.94
C PHE A 83 7.09 6.06 3.73
N TRP A 84 7.65 5.90 2.55
CA TRP A 84 6.92 5.99 1.29
C TRP A 84 6.17 4.70 1.01
N ILE A 85 5.04 4.82 0.29
CA ILE A 85 4.23 3.67 -0.13
C ILE A 85 4.21 3.62 -1.64
N ALA A 86 4.37 2.43 -2.20
CA ALA A 86 4.05 2.15 -3.58
C ALA A 86 3.02 1.03 -3.65
N VAL A 87 1.97 1.25 -4.43
CA VAL A 87 0.90 0.28 -4.67
C VAL A 87 1.03 -0.25 -6.08
N ASP A 88 1.23 -1.55 -6.22
CA ASP A 88 1.00 -2.24 -7.48
C ASP A 88 -0.48 -2.65 -7.53
N PRO A 89 -1.33 -2.02 -8.36
CA PRO A 89 -2.77 -2.26 -8.35
C PRO A 89 -3.13 -3.68 -8.79
N TRP A 90 -2.25 -4.33 -9.54
CA TRP A 90 -2.46 -5.68 -10.08
C TRP A 90 -1.83 -6.74 -9.18
N GLY A 91 -0.70 -6.40 -8.54
CA GLY A 91 0.04 -7.30 -7.67
C GLY A 91 0.32 -8.64 -8.34
N ARG A 92 0.11 -9.73 -7.59
CA ARG A 92 0.29 -11.10 -8.08
C ARG A 92 -0.72 -11.52 -9.16
N ASP A 93 -1.87 -10.83 -9.25
CA ASP A 93 -2.91 -11.15 -10.24
C ASP A 93 -2.54 -10.64 -11.63
N ARG A 94 -1.51 -9.78 -11.75
CA ARG A 94 -1.10 -9.13 -13.01
C ARG A 94 -1.01 -10.08 -14.23
N PRO A 95 -0.39 -11.29 -14.15
CA PRO A 95 -0.28 -12.17 -15.32
C PRO A 95 -1.62 -12.65 -15.88
N THR A 96 -2.70 -12.54 -15.11
CA THR A 96 -4.06 -12.99 -15.48
C THR A 96 -4.93 -11.86 -16.04
N ILE A 97 -4.45 -10.62 -16.00
CA ILE A 97 -5.22 -9.44 -16.39
C ILE A 97 -4.74 -8.95 -17.77
N VAL A 98 -5.65 -9.01 -18.75
CA VAL A 98 -5.39 -8.50 -20.10
C VAL A 98 -5.07 -7.00 -20.05
N ASN A 99 -3.98 -6.58 -20.68
CA ASN A 99 -3.49 -5.20 -20.73
C ASN A 99 -3.08 -4.59 -19.37
N ALA A 100 -2.78 -5.40 -18.36
CA ALA A 100 -2.22 -4.89 -17.10
C ALA A 100 -0.76 -4.43 -17.28
N ALA A 101 -0.58 -3.13 -17.57
CA ALA A 101 0.73 -2.51 -17.59
C ALA A 101 1.38 -2.54 -16.19
N GLN A 102 2.71 -2.62 -16.16
CA GLN A 102 3.47 -2.43 -14.93
C GLN A 102 3.36 -0.96 -14.50
N THR A 103 2.53 -0.73 -13.49
CA THR A 103 2.24 0.59 -12.94
C THR A 103 2.36 0.52 -11.43
N TYR A 104 2.99 1.53 -10.83
CA TYR A 104 2.98 1.73 -9.39
C TYR A 104 2.33 3.06 -9.05
N PHE A 105 1.52 3.09 -8.01
CA PHE A 105 0.97 4.33 -7.45
C PHE A 105 1.76 4.68 -6.20
N VAL A 106 2.50 5.79 -6.25
CA VAL A 106 3.45 6.19 -5.22
C VAL A 106 2.81 7.26 -4.35
N SER A 107 2.93 7.13 -3.02
CA SER A 107 2.36 8.12 -2.12
C SER A 107 3.04 9.48 -2.32
N ASN A 108 2.24 10.54 -2.37
CA ASN A 108 2.76 11.91 -2.51
C ASN A 108 3.40 12.43 -1.22
N GLU A 109 3.11 11.78 -0.09
CA GLU A 109 3.63 12.09 1.23
C GLU A 109 4.09 10.80 1.94
N MET A 110 5.02 10.94 2.88
CA MET A 110 5.41 9.82 3.74
C MET A 110 4.27 9.46 4.70
N ALA A 111 3.99 8.17 4.76
CA ALA A 111 3.04 7.56 5.68
C ALA A 111 3.71 7.18 7.00
N THR A 112 2.88 6.84 8.00
CA THR A 112 3.35 6.33 9.29
C THR A 112 2.58 5.08 9.68
N ALA A 113 3.26 4.16 10.37
CA ALA A 113 2.61 2.99 10.94
C ALA A 113 1.84 3.41 12.19
N THR A 114 0.74 2.72 12.49
CA THR A 114 -0.06 3.02 13.67
C THR A 114 -0.65 1.77 14.28
N ARG A 115 -0.79 1.78 15.61
CA ARG A 115 -1.44 0.70 16.37
C ARG A 115 -2.93 0.58 16.03
N SER A 116 -3.59 1.70 15.72
CA SER A 116 -5.01 1.71 15.40
C SER A 116 -5.38 2.91 14.54
N LEU A 117 -6.24 2.66 13.55
CA LEU A 117 -7.01 3.69 12.86
C LEU A 117 -8.32 3.97 13.62
N ALA A 118 -9.09 4.97 13.16
CA ALA A 118 -10.40 5.27 13.73
C ALA A 118 -11.37 4.08 13.70
N ARG A 119 -11.19 3.17 12.72
CA ARG A 119 -11.90 1.89 12.65
C ARG A 119 -11.02 0.72 13.09
N ARG A 120 -11.65 -0.34 13.58
CA ARG A 120 -11.00 -1.59 13.99
C ARG A 120 -10.27 -2.25 12.82
N ALA A 121 -9.13 -2.87 13.11
CA ALA A 121 -8.43 -3.73 12.15
C ALA A 121 -9.37 -4.84 11.65
N PRO A 122 -9.40 -5.09 10.33
CA PRO A 122 -10.14 -6.21 9.77
C PRO A 122 -9.66 -7.54 10.34
N GLN A 123 -10.56 -8.52 10.39
CA GLN A 123 -10.18 -9.87 10.79
C GLN A 123 -9.61 -10.62 9.58
N PRO A 124 -8.42 -11.26 9.69
CA PRO A 124 -7.90 -12.09 8.63
C PRO A 124 -8.84 -13.23 8.28
N HIS A 125 -8.96 -13.57 7.00
CA HIS A 125 -9.77 -14.72 6.57
C HIS A 125 -9.28 -16.03 7.23
N PRO A 126 -10.20 -16.86 7.77
CA PRO A 126 -9.82 -18.03 8.57
C PRO A 126 -9.14 -19.15 7.76
N GLY A 127 -9.30 -19.16 6.44
CA GLY A 127 -8.78 -20.20 5.54
C GLY A 127 -7.35 -19.98 5.02
N ARG A 128 -6.64 -18.92 5.44
CA ARG A 128 -5.26 -18.70 4.97
C ARG A 128 -4.27 -19.54 5.78
N ALA A 129 -3.40 -20.27 5.06
CA ALA A 129 -2.33 -21.09 5.66
C ALA A 129 -1.34 -20.25 6.48
N VAL A 130 -0.99 -19.05 5.98
CA VAL A 130 -0.22 -18.05 6.72
C VAL A 130 -1.18 -16.93 7.12
N LYS A 131 -1.31 -16.69 8.43
CA LYS A 131 -2.15 -15.61 8.94
C LYS A 131 -1.42 -14.27 8.74
N PRO A 132 -1.96 -13.34 7.92
CA PRO A 132 -1.35 -12.03 7.77
C PRO A 132 -1.46 -11.23 9.07
N VAL A 133 -0.52 -10.31 9.26
CA VAL A 133 -0.58 -9.30 10.32
C VAL A 133 -1.23 -8.05 9.76
N MET A 134 -2.25 -7.52 10.43
CA MET A 134 -2.86 -6.27 10.02
C MET A 134 -2.06 -5.09 10.54
N ILE A 135 -1.42 -4.33 9.65
CA ILE A 135 -0.69 -3.10 10.00
C ILE A 135 -1.53 -1.90 9.61
N GLY A 136 -1.85 -1.05 10.59
CA GLY A 136 -2.52 0.23 10.34
C GLY A 136 -1.52 1.22 9.75
N VAL A 137 -1.90 1.88 8.67
CA VAL A 137 -1.09 2.87 7.97
C VAL A 137 -1.86 4.18 7.93
N LYS A 138 -1.27 5.24 8.49
CA LYS A 138 -1.79 6.60 8.37
C LYS A 138 -1.16 7.28 7.17
N ILE A 139 -1.99 7.92 6.35
CA ILE A 139 -1.56 8.65 5.16
C ILE A 139 -1.99 10.11 5.26
N LYS A 140 -1.26 10.98 4.55
CA LYS A 140 -1.55 12.40 4.43
C LYS A 140 -2.00 12.71 3.01
N HIS A 141 -2.87 13.70 2.87
CA HIS A 141 -3.24 14.23 1.56
C HIS A 141 -2.25 15.32 1.17
N HIS A 142 -1.76 15.24 -0.06
CA HIS A 142 -1.09 16.33 -0.76
C HIS A 142 -2.10 17.07 -1.64
N GLU A 143 -1.76 18.27 -2.13
CA GLU A 143 -2.61 19.02 -3.07
C GLU A 143 -2.91 18.21 -4.34
N ASP A 144 -1.96 17.39 -4.79
CA ASP A 144 -2.09 16.47 -5.94
C ASP A 144 -2.77 15.13 -5.60
N GLY A 145 -3.38 15.03 -4.41
CA GLY A 145 -4.04 13.81 -3.93
C GLY A 145 -3.12 12.87 -3.13
N LEU A 146 -3.53 11.61 -3.01
CA LEU A 146 -2.84 10.63 -2.17
C LEU A 146 -1.65 9.94 -2.85
N PHE A 147 -1.83 9.59 -4.12
CA PHE A 147 -0.83 8.86 -4.89
C PHE A 147 -0.71 9.41 -6.30
N THR A 148 0.48 9.33 -6.87
CA THR A 148 0.76 9.66 -8.26
C THR A 148 1.10 8.41 -9.06
N PRO A 149 0.57 8.24 -10.29
CA PRO A 149 0.97 7.17 -11.18
C PRO A 149 2.43 7.26 -11.62
N HIS A 150 3.18 6.21 -11.33
CA HIS A 150 4.48 5.93 -11.90
C HIS A 150 4.32 4.81 -12.94
N VAL A 151 4.17 5.23 -14.20
CA VAL A 151 4.01 4.34 -15.35
C VAL A 151 5.32 4.18 -16.10
N ASN A 152 5.60 2.95 -16.52
CA ASN A 152 6.65 2.66 -17.48
C ASN A 152 6.27 3.35 -18.82
N ARG A 153 7.03 4.35 -19.27
CA ARG A 153 6.91 4.92 -20.63
C ARG A 153 7.98 4.33 -21.53
#